data_AF-A0A6N9FI40-F1
#
_entry.id   AF-A0A6N9FI40-F1
#
_cell.length_a   1.000
_cell.length_b   1.000
_cell.length_c   1.000
_cell.angle_alpha   90.00
_cell.angle_beta   90.00
_cell.angle_gamma   90.00
#
_symmetry.space_group_name_H-M   'P 1'
#
loop_
_entity.id
_entity.type
_entity.pdbx_description
1 polymer ?
#
loop_
_entity_poly.entity_id
_entity_poly.type
_entity_poly.pdbx_seq_one_letter_code
_entity_poly.pdbx_strand_id
1 'polypeptide(L)'
;MRLSRLRALWKAEREAYKRSELGTGVHRFVGEMLKSEDFFQLKQGMKSTLDHERRSEFLLEERRKNSQADVVVFMDAEVVIPVEIKRFEQAATGERQILKYRTVFDRKYGILTDGYEWRF
;
A
#
# COMPACT_ATOMS: atom_id res chain seq x y z
N MET A 1 -11.96 -2.54 -7.80
CA MET A 1 -12.84 -1.68 -8.66
C MET A 1 -12.27 -1.57 -10.07
N ARG A 2 -13.08 -1.29 -11.11
CA ARG A 2 -12.56 -0.95 -12.45
C ARG A 2 -11.97 0.47 -12.51
N LEU A 3 -11.08 0.71 -13.47
CA LEU A 3 -10.37 1.97 -13.70
C LEU A 3 -11.30 3.18 -13.79
N SER A 4 -12.42 3.06 -14.51
CA SER A 4 -13.39 4.15 -14.65
C SER A 4 -13.96 4.60 -13.29
N ARG A 5 -14.24 3.64 -12.39
CA ARG A 5 -14.73 3.92 -11.04
C ARG A 5 -13.63 4.46 -10.13
N LEU A 6 -12.41 3.94 -10.23
CA LEU A 6 -11.26 4.46 -9.49
C LEU A 6 -10.97 5.92 -9.87
N ARG A 7 -11.01 6.25 -11.17
CA ARG A 7 -10.85 7.62 -11.65
C ARG A 7 -11.95 8.54 -11.13
N ALA A 8 -13.19 8.07 -11.07
CA ALA A 8 -14.31 8.83 -10.52
C ALA A 8 -14.12 9.08 -9.02
N LEU A 9 -13.74 8.05 -8.25
CA LEU A 9 -13.45 8.14 -6.82
C LEU A 9 -12.33 9.15 -6.55
N TRP A 10 -11.21 9.04 -7.28
CA TRP A 10 -10.09 9.97 -7.16
C TRP A 10 -10.53 11.42 -7.40
N LYS A 11 -11.27 11.68 -8.48
CA LYS A 11 -11.76 13.03 -8.79
C LYS A 11 -12.68 13.59 -7.71
N ALA A 12 -13.53 12.76 -7.13
CA ALA A 12 -14.47 13.17 -6.10
C ALA A 12 -13.77 13.52 -4.78
N GLU A 13 -12.72 12.77 -4.42
CA GLU A 13 -12.15 12.83 -3.07
C GLU A 13 -10.72 13.43 -2.99
N ARG A 14 -10.04 13.71 -4.12
CA ARG A 14 -8.64 14.20 -4.13
C ARG A 14 -8.35 15.39 -3.22
N GLU A 15 -9.28 16.34 -3.09
CA GLU A 15 -9.07 17.49 -2.22
C GLU A 15 -9.20 17.14 -0.73
N ALA A 16 -10.01 16.13 -0.39
CA ALA A 16 -10.07 15.57 0.95
C ALA A 16 -8.77 14.80 1.25
N TYR A 17 -8.20 14.08 0.29
CA TYR A 17 -6.95 13.31 0.45
C TYR A 17 -5.73 14.13 0.85
N LYS A 18 -5.72 15.44 0.56
CA LYS A 18 -4.68 16.36 1.04
C LYS A 18 -4.75 16.62 2.56
N ARG A 19 -5.97 16.57 3.13
CA ARG A 19 -6.26 16.94 4.52
C ARG A 19 -6.60 15.74 5.42
N SER A 20 -6.84 14.58 4.81
CA SER A 20 -7.29 13.36 5.51
C SER A 20 -6.29 12.94 6.58
N GLU A 21 -6.81 12.39 7.68
CA GLU A 21 -6.00 11.68 8.67
C GLU A 21 -5.34 10.45 8.04
N LEU A 22 -4.13 10.13 8.50
CA LEU A 22 -3.41 8.91 8.10
C LEU A 22 -4.27 7.69 8.44
N GLY A 23 -4.43 6.75 7.49
CA GLY A 23 -5.23 5.53 7.69
C GLY A 23 -6.64 5.56 7.09
N THR A 24 -7.09 6.67 6.51
CA THR A 24 -8.44 6.77 5.93
C THR A 24 -8.42 6.95 4.41
N GLY A 25 -8.45 8.19 3.92
CA GLY A 25 -8.73 8.54 2.52
C GLY A 25 -7.84 7.82 1.51
N VAL A 26 -6.56 8.22 1.45
CA VAL A 26 -5.61 7.63 0.49
C VAL A 26 -5.42 6.13 0.72
N HIS A 27 -5.37 5.68 1.98
CA HIS A 27 -5.24 4.26 2.33
C HIS A 27 -6.36 3.41 1.72
N ARG A 28 -7.61 3.87 1.83
CA ARG A 28 -8.77 3.20 1.22
C ARG A 28 -8.65 3.19 -0.29
N PHE A 29 -8.30 4.33 -0.90
CA PHE A 29 -8.13 4.43 -2.36
C PHE A 29 -7.05 3.47 -2.88
N VAL A 30 -5.89 3.44 -2.23
CA VAL A 30 -4.79 2.52 -2.53
C VAL A 30 -5.25 1.07 -2.38
N GLY A 31 -5.96 0.73 -1.31
CA GLY A 31 -6.53 -0.61 -1.13
C GLY A 31 -7.45 -1.03 -2.29
N GLU A 32 -8.26 -0.11 -2.83
CA GLU A 32 -9.12 -0.39 -3.99
C GLU A 32 -8.33 -0.51 -5.30
N MET A 33 -7.19 0.19 -5.43
CA MET A 33 -6.26 -0.01 -6.55
C MET A 33 -5.56 -1.36 -6.49
N LEU A 34 -5.11 -1.78 -5.30
CA LEU A 34 -4.47 -3.08 -5.11
C LEU A 34 -5.43 -4.23 -5.49
N LYS A 35 -6.72 -4.09 -5.17
CA LYS A 35 -7.77 -5.06 -5.54
C LYS A 35 -8.22 -4.99 -7.00
N SER A 36 -7.82 -3.97 -7.75
CA SER A 36 -8.33 -3.76 -9.10
C SER A 36 -7.73 -4.74 -10.09
N GLU A 37 -8.57 -5.41 -10.86
CA GLU A 37 -8.16 -6.24 -12.02
C GLU A 37 -7.48 -5.41 -13.12
N ASP A 38 -7.76 -4.10 -13.19
CA ASP A 38 -7.12 -3.22 -14.16
C ASP A 38 -5.70 -2.78 -13.73
N PHE A 39 -5.28 -3.15 -12.51
CA PHE A 39 -3.98 -2.81 -11.94
C PHE A 39 -3.29 -4.05 -11.33
N PHE A 40 -3.28 -4.18 -10.00
CA PHE A 40 -2.47 -5.19 -9.30
C PHE A 40 -3.15 -6.54 -9.12
N GLN A 41 -4.49 -6.58 -9.18
CA GLN A 41 -5.29 -7.80 -9.04
C GLN A 41 -4.97 -8.63 -7.79
N LEU A 42 -4.73 -7.96 -6.66
CA LEU A 42 -4.42 -8.61 -5.39
C LEU A 42 -5.68 -8.81 -4.55
N LYS A 43 -5.74 -9.93 -3.82
CA LYS A 43 -6.76 -10.11 -2.77
C LYS A 43 -6.28 -9.50 -1.45
N GLN A 44 -7.20 -9.07 -0.60
CA GLN A 44 -6.87 -8.76 0.78
C GLN A 44 -6.74 -10.07 1.56
N GLY A 45 -5.56 -10.34 2.13
CA GLY A 45 -5.25 -11.56 2.86
C GLY A 45 -5.78 -11.54 4.30
N MET A 46 -5.75 -12.70 4.95
CA MET A 46 -6.02 -12.83 6.39
C MET A 46 -4.71 -12.84 7.18
N LYS A 47 -4.71 -12.28 8.39
CA LYS A 47 -3.52 -12.32 9.27
C LYS A 47 -3.17 -13.73 9.75
N SER A 48 -4.14 -14.64 9.76
CA SER A 48 -3.96 -16.05 10.14
C SER A 48 -3.27 -16.90 9.07
N THR A 49 -3.21 -16.46 7.81
CA THR A 49 -2.53 -17.20 6.73
C THR A 49 -1.03 -17.30 7.02
N LEU A 50 -0.45 -18.48 6.83
CA LEU A 50 0.98 -18.68 7.08
C LEU A 50 1.80 -18.03 5.96
N ASP A 51 2.96 -17.46 6.31
CA ASP A 51 3.80 -16.69 5.37
C ASP A 51 4.11 -17.45 4.06
N HIS A 52 4.34 -18.76 4.13
CA HIS A 52 4.68 -19.59 2.96
C HIS A 52 3.48 -19.91 2.04
N GLU A 53 2.25 -19.65 2.49
CA GLU A 53 1.02 -19.86 1.73
C GLU A 53 0.55 -18.57 1.02
N ARG A 54 1.13 -17.43 1.37
CA ARG A 54 0.73 -16.11 0.84
C ARG A 54 1.17 -15.93 -0.60
N ARG A 55 0.22 -15.61 -1.48
CA ARG A 55 0.45 -15.37 -2.91
C ARG A 55 -0.58 -14.38 -3.44
N SER A 56 -0.12 -13.43 -4.25
CA SER A 56 -0.95 -12.40 -4.89
C SER A 56 -1.95 -11.75 -3.94
N GLU A 57 -1.48 -11.38 -2.74
CA GLU A 57 -2.33 -10.80 -1.70
C GLU A 57 -1.64 -9.64 -0.97
N PHE A 58 -2.42 -8.87 -0.22
CA PHE A 58 -1.87 -7.83 0.65
C PHE A 58 -2.53 -7.83 2.02
N LEU A 59 -1.80 -7.34 3.02
CA LEU A 59 -2.31 -7.07 4.36
C LEU A 59 -2.27 -5.57 4.64
N LEU A 60 -3.29 -5.07 5.34
CA LEU A 60 -3.30 -3.72 5.89
C LEU A 60 -2.65 -3.74 7.28
N GLU A 61 -1.92 -2.67 7.59
CA GLU A 61 -1.43 -2.35 8.94
C GLU A 61 -0.59 -3.48 9.56
N GLU A 62 0.36 -4.00 8.81
CA GLU A 62 1.18 -5.13 9.25
C GLU A 62 2.33 -4.65 10.13
N ARG A 63 2.36 -5.13 11.38
CA ARG A 63 3.40 -4.82 12.36
C ARG A 63 4.49 -5.88 12.30
N ARG A 64 5.74 -5.46 12.07
CA ARG A 64 6.93 -6.30 12.34
C ARG A 64 7.92 -5.57 13.25
N LYS A 65 8.27 -6.20 14.36
CA LYS A 65 9.12 -5.64 15.41
C LYS A 65 8.58 -4.26 15.86
N ASN A 66 9.36 -3.20 15.65
CA ASN A 66 9.08 -1.81 16.03
C ASN A 66 8.69 -0.93 14.82
N SER A 67 8.12 -1.55 13.78
CA SER A 67 7.78 -0.89 12.53
C SER A 67 6.44 -1.41 12.01
N GLN A 68 5.55 -0.51 11.63
CA GLN A 68 4.26 -0.86 11.05
C GLN A 68 4.20 -0.26 9.65
N ALA A 69 4.16 -1.12 8.63
CA ALA A 69 3.91 -0.66 7.28
C ALA A 69 2.40 -0.45 7.11
N ASP A 70 2.00 0.54 6.31
CA ASP A 70 0.59 0.78 6.00
C ASP A 70 -0.02 -0.41 5.27
N VAL A 71 0.73 -0.95 4.31
CA VAL A 71 0.37 -2.16 3.56
C VAL A 71 1.61 -3.03 3.35
N VAL A 72 1.41 -4.35 3.33
CA VAL A 72 2.43 -5.30 2.88
C VAL A 72 1.85 -6.16 1.77
N VAL A 73 2.49 -6.14 0.61
CA VAL A 73 2.13 -6.95 -0.56
C VAL A 73 2.97 -8.22 -0.57
N PHE A 74 2.31 -9.35 -0.80
CA PHE A 74 2.90 -10.66 -0.97
C PHE A 74 2.65 -11.10 -2.40
N MET A 75 3.67 -11.01 -3.25
CA MET A 75 3.60 -11.61 -4.58
C MET A 75 3.65 -13.14 -4.44
N ASP A 76 4.58 -13.61 -3.61
CA ASP A 76 4.72 -14.97 -3.13
C ASP A 76 5.40 -14.98 -1.74
N ALA A 77 5.81 -16.17 -1.28
CA ALA A 77 6.48 -16.37 0.01
C ALA A 77 7.84 -15.68 0.13
N GLU A 78 8.51 -15.39 -0.99
CA GLU A 78 9.85 -14.81 -1.04
C GLU A 78 9.80 -13.30 -1.31
N VAL A 79 8.93 -12.89 -2.24
CA VAL A 79 8.79 -11.50 -2.69
C VAL A 79 7.70 -10.80 -1.88
N VAL A 80 8.13 -10.18 -0.79
CA VAL A 80 7.31 -9.36 0.10
C VAL A 80 7.73 -7.89 -0.03
N ILE A 81 6.75 -7.03 -0.28
CA ILE A 81 6.96 -5.61 -0.60
C ILE A 81 6.20 -4.75 0.41
N PRO A 82 6.89 -4.05 1.34
CA PRO A 82 6.24 -3.07 2.19
C PRO A 82 5.83 -1.85 1.34
N VAL A 83 4.68 -1.28 1.68
CA VAL A 83 4.12 -0.09 1.02
C VAL A 83 3.87 0.96 2.10
N GLU A 84 4.41 2.16 1.90
CA GLU A 84 4.14 3.34 2.72
C GLU A 84 3.21 4.28 1.95
N ILE A 85 2.15 4.73 2.62
CA ILE A 85 1.10 5.55 2.03
C ILE A 85 1.09 6.93 2.71
N LYS A 86 1.21 7.98 1.90
CA LYS A 86 1.17 9.37 2.33
C LYS A 86 -0.10 10.08 1.88
N ARG A 87 -0.34 11.25 2.47
CA ARG A 87 -1.38 12.17 1.98
C ARG A 87 -1.02 12.62 0.57
N PHE A 88 -2.04 12.93 -0.22
CA PHE A 88 -1.85 13.39 -1.60
C PHE A 88 -0.93 14.62 -1.66
N GLU A 89 0.02 14.62 -2.60
CA GLU A 89 1.12 15.58 -2.81
C GLU A 89 2.20 15.54 -1.72
N GLN A 90 2.25 14.47 -0.92
CA GLN A 90 3.21 14.31 0.19
C GLN A 90 4.00 13.01 0.10
N ALA A 91 4.01 12.32 -1.05
CA ALA A 91 4.75 11.06 -1.24
C ALA A 91 6.20 11.15 -0.72
N ALA A 92 6.95 12.20 -1.09
CA ALA A 92 8.35 12.39 -0.69
C ALA A 92 8.59 12.37 0.84
N THR A 93 7.59 12.70 1.65
CA THR A 93 7.73 12.68 3.12
C THR A 93 7.95 11.27 3.68
N GLY A 94 7.60 10.22 2.93
CA GLY A 94 7.78 8.82 3.32
C GLY A 94 9.11 8.17 2.94
N GLU A 95 10.02 8.89 2.26
CA GLU A 95 11.28 8.32 1.75
C GLU A 95 12.14 7.66 2.85
N ARG A 96 12.28 8.33 4.00
CA ARG A 96 13.04 7.77 5.13
C ARG A 96 12.39 6.52 5.72
N GLN A 97 11.05 6.46 5.74
CA GLN A 97 10.33 5.30 6.27
C GLN A 97 10.46 4.09 5.34
N ILE A 98 10.33 4.28 4.02
CA ILE A 98 10.46 3.16 3.09
C ILE A 98 11.89 2.60 3.06
N LEU A 99 12.91 3.45 3.18
CA LEU A 99 14.29 3.02 3.37
C LEU A 99 14.47 2.21 4.65
N LYS A 100 13.86 2.65 5.77
CA LYS A 100 13.87 1.89 7.03
C LYS A 100 13.20 0.52 6.87
N TYR A 101 12.06 0.44 6.17
CA TYR A 101 11.35 -0.83 6.00
C TYR A 101 12.14 -1.83 5.18
N ARG A 102 12.80 -1.39 4.10
CA ARG A 102 13.68 -2.27 3.29
C ARG A 102 14.75 -2.93 4.15
N THR A 103 15.37 -2.18 5.07
CA THR A 103 16.35 -2.72 6.01
C THR A 103 15.70 -3.61 7.08
N VAL A 104 14.58 -3.20 7.69
CA VAL A 104 13.95 -3.92 8.83
C VAL A 104 13.29 -5.22 8.39
N PHE A 105 12.67 -5.24 7.22
CA PHE A 105 12.01 -6.42 6.67
C PHE A 105 12.97 -7.31 5.86
N ASP A 106 14.24 -6.91 5.71
CA ASP A 106 15.24 -7.55 4.83
C ASP A 106 14.69 -7.76 3.41
N ARG A 107 14.07 -6.70 2.87
CA ARG A 107 13.41 -6.74 1.55
C ARG A 107 14.12 -5.84 0.57
N LYS A 108 14.32 -6.38 -0.63
CA LYS A 108 14.95 -5.67 -1.75
C LYS A 108 14.10 -4.49 -2.24
N TYR A 109 12.78 -4.64 -2.18
CA TYR A 109 11.79 -3.72 -2.76
C TYR A 109 10.99 -2.99 -1.69
N GLY A 110 10.44 -1.84 -2.06
CA GLY A 110 9.45 -1.12 -1.26
C GLY A 110 8.70 -0.14 -2.16
N ILE A 111 7.44 0.15 -1.84
CA ILE A 111 6.63 1.11 -2.59
C ILE A 111 6.32 2.31 -1.70
N LEU A 112 6.44 3.50 -2.26
CA LEU A 112 6.00 4.73 -1.63
C LEU A 112 4.98 5.42 -2.53
N THR A 113 3.80 5.73 -1.98
CA THR A 113 2.73 6.34 -2.76
C THR A 113 1.91 7.32 -1.95
N ASP A 114 1.26 8.26 -2.64
CA ASP A 114 0.19 9.09 -2.10
C ASP A 114 -1.15 8.88 -2.83
N GLY A 115 -1.27 7.75 -3.54
CA GLY A 115 -2.40 7.40 -4.39
C GLY A 115 -2.29 7.95 -5.82
N TYR A 116 -1.62 9.09 -6.03
CA TYR A 116 -1.37 9.67 -7.35
C TYR A 116 0.01 9.33 -7.87
N GLU A 117 1.03 9.66 -7.08
CA GLU A 117 2.43 9.34 -7.35
C GLU A 117 2.77 7.97 -6.77
N TRP A 118 3.50 7.15 -7.52
CA TRP A 118 3.95 5.82 -7.12
C TRP A 118 5.44 5.70 -7.40
N ARG A 119 6.23 5.41 -6.37
CA ARG A 119 7.67 5.23 -6.43
C ARG A 119 8.02 3.80 -6.02
N PHE A 120 8.93 3.18 -6.76
CA PHE A 120 9.35 1.78 -6.64
C PHE A 120 10.84 1.68 -6.28
#